data_AF-A0A6V7KX17-F1
#
_entry.id   AF-A0A6V7KX17-F1
#
_cell.length_a   1.000
_cell.length_b   1.000
_cell.length_c   1.000
_cell.angle_alpha   90.00
_cell.angle_beta   90.00
_cell.angle_gamma   90.00
#
_symmetry.space_group_name_H-M   'P 1'
#
loop_
_entity.id
_entity.type
_entity.pdbx_description
1 polymer ?
#
loop_
_entity_poly.entity_id
_entity_poly.type
_entity_poly.pdbx_seq_one_letter_code
_entity_poly.pdbx_strand_id
1 'polypeptide(L)' 'VTQAYSVEVEVIEGVSRGCTAILRCVVPSHVKDLVRVVSWLQEPAFHIYPSLQG' A
#
# COMPACT_ATOMS: atom_id res chain seq x y z
N VAL A 1 26.72 -0.36 3.62
CA VAL A 1 26.08 0.21 2.41
C VAL A 1 24.62 0.45 2.75
N THR A 2 24.13 1.68 2.59
CA THR A 2 22.72 2.05 2.82
C THR A 2 22.05 2.26 1.47
N GLN A 3 20.97 1.55 1.17
CA GLN A 3 20.22 1.69 -0.08
C GLN A 3 18.89 2.40 0.19
N ALA A 4 18.70 3.57 -0.42
CA ALA A 4 17.44 4.29 -0.35
C ALA A 4 16.37 3.62 -1.23
N TYR A 5 15.11 3.66 -0.79
CA TYR A 5 13.97 3.20 -1.58
C TYR A 5 12.76 4.11 -1.32
N SER A 6 11.87 4.21 -2.31
CA SER A 6 10.57 4.85 -2.22
C SER A 6 9.48 3.84 -2.60
N VAL A 7 8.27 4.08 -2.13
CA VAL A 7 7.09 3.26 -2.46
C VAL A 7 6.08 4.11 -3.21
N GLU A 8 5.30 3.47 -4.05
CA GLU A 8 4.22 4.09 -4.83
C GLU A 8 2.89 3.40 -4.54
N VAL A 9 1.79 4.10 -4.77
CA VAL A 9 0.44 3.54 -4.62
C VAL A 9 -0.17 3.37 -6.00
N GLU A 10 -0.53 2.14 -6.32
CA GLU A 10 -1.20 1.77 -7.56
C GLU A 10 -2.66 1.43 -7.27
N VAL A 11 -3.58 1.94 -8.09
CA VAL A 11 -4.97 1.47 -8.13
C VAL A 11 -5.03 0.32 -9.12
N ILE A 12 -5.46 -0.87 -8.70
CA ILE A 12 -5.60 -1.99 -9.63
C ILE A 12 -6.63 -1.61 -10.71
N GLU A 13 -6.22 -1.73 -11.97
CA GLU A 13 -6.99 -1.37 -13.18
C GLU A 13 -8.39 -1.99 -13.22
N GLY A 14 -9.32 -1.32 -13.92
CA GLY A 14 -10.68 -1.83 -14.19
C GLY A 14 -11.74 -1.44 -13.14
N VAL A 15 -11.42 -0.53 -12.22
CA VAL A 15 -12.38 -0.07 -11.21
C VAL A 15 -13.18 1.11 -11.77
N SER A 16 -14.49 0.92 -11.94
CA SER A 16 -15.43 1.98 -12.28
C SER A 16 -16.16 2.49 -11.03
N ARG A 17 -16.85 3.63 -11.14
CA ARG A 17 -17.60 4.21 -10.02
C ARG A 17 -18.65 3.21 -9.50
N GLY A 18 -18.55 2.86 -8.22
CA GLY A 18 -19.46 1.90 -7.57
C GLY A 18 -18.87 0.49 -7.40
N CYS A 19 -17.71 0.20 -8.01
CA CYS A 19 -16.97 -1.02 -7.75
C CYS A 19 -16.05 -0.88 -6.53
N THR A 20 -15.69 -2.02 -5.94
CA THR A 20 -14.63 -2.07 -4.92
C THR A 20 -13.28 -1.84 -5.60
N ALA A 21 -12.55 -0.83 -5.12
CA ALA A 21 -11.16 -0.59 -5.52
C ALA A 21 -10.20 -1.37 -4.62
N ILE A 22 -9.10 -1.84 -5.20
CA ILE A 22 -7.96 -2.36 -4.43
C ILE A 22 -6.79 -1.41 -4.67
N LEU A 23 -6.27 -0.84 -3.59
CA LEU A 23 -5.04 -0.07 -3.58
C LEU A 23 -3.87 -0.98 -3.23
N ARG A 24 -2.80 -0.91 -4.02
CA ARG A 24 -1.58 -1.71 -3.82
C ARG A 24 -0.42 -0.77 -3.52
N CYS A 25 0.28 -1.02 -2.42
CA CYS A 25 1.56 -0.38 -2.13
C CYS A 25 2.65 -1.17 -2.88
N VAL A 26 3.27 -0.52 -3.86
CA VAL A 26 4.31 -1.11 -4.70
C VAL A 26 5.65 -0.92 -4.01
N VAL A 27 6.19 -2.04 -3.51
CA VAL A 27 7.52 -2.10 -2.88
C VAL A 27 8.55 -2.56 -3.92
N PRO A 28 9.70 -1.87 -4.08
CA PRO A 28 10.75 -2.29 -4.99
C PRO A 28 11.25 -3.70 -4.70
N SER A 29 11.54 -4.48 -5.76
CA SER A 29 11.89 -5.89 -5.64
C SER A 29 13.10 -6.16 -4.73
N HIS A 30 14.11 -5.28 -4.76
CA HIS A 30 15.34 -5.42 -3.98
C HIS A 30 15.15 -5.26 -2.46
N VAL A 31 13.98 -4.78 -2.00
CA VAL A 31 13.64 -4.64 -0.56
C VAL A 31 12.35 -5.39 -0.19
N LYS A 32 11.68 -6.04 -1.14
CA LYS A 32 10.36 -6.66 -0.95
C LYS A 32 10.32 -7.65 0.22
N ASP A 33 11.36 -8.43 0.41
CA ASP A 33 11.42 -9.45 1.48
C ASP A 33 11.88 -8.89 2.83
N LEU A 34 12.28 -7.62 2.86
CA LEU A 34 12.82 -6.94 4.04
C LEU A 34 11.80 -6.01 4.72
N VAL A 35 10.69 -5.68 4.04
CA VAL A 35 9.70 -4.73 4.52
C VAL A 35 8.29 -5.27 4.39
N ARG A 36 7.36 -4.72 5.17
CA ARG A 36 5.94 -5.05 5.10
C ARG A 36 5.09 -3.80 5.28
N VAL A 37 3.91 -3.80 4.65
CA VAL A 37 2.90 -2.75 4.88
C VAL A 37 2.30 -2.93 6.28
N VAL A 38 2.23 -1.86 7.05
CA VAL A 38 1.69 -1.86 8.44
C VAL A 38 0.40 -1.08 8.58
N SER A 39 0.23 -0.02 7.78
CA SER A 39 -0.97 0.82 7.78
C SER A 39 -1.05 1.61 6.48
N TRP A 40 -2.25 2.05 6.14
CA TRP A 40 -2.47 3.10 5.14
C TRP A 40 -2.75 4.43 5.82
N LEU A 41 -2.35 5.53 5.19
CA LEU A 41 -2.67 6.88 5.64
C LEU A 41 -3.65 7.50 4.63
N GLN A 42 -4.78 7.95 5.13
CA GLN A 42 -5.71 8.78 4.41
C GLN A 42 -5.60 10.20 4.94
N GLU A 43 -5.33 11.15 4.05
CA GLU A 43 -5.32 12.57 4.41
C GLU A 43 -6.69 13.01 4.98
N PRO A 44 -6.72 13.87 6.02
CA PRO A 44 -5.59 14.66 6.54
C PRO A 44 -4.71 14.00 7.61
N ALA A 45 -5.12 12.90 8.24
CA ALA A 45 -4.32 12.17 9.26
C ALA A 45 -4.99 10.87 9.75
N PHE A 46 -5.72 10.16 8.89
CA PHE A 46 -6.46 8.96 9.29
C PHE A 46 -5.67 7.68 8.97
N HIS A 47 -5.27 6.95 10.01
CA HIS A 47 -4.56 5.69 9.87
C HIS A 47 -5.53 4.51 9.77
N ILE A 48 -5.39 3.71 8.70
CA ILE A 48 -6.14 2.48 8.48
C ILE A 48 -5.21 1.31 8.75
N TYR A 49 -5.56 0.49 9.76
CA TYR A 49 -4.81 -0.71 10.14
C TYR A 49 -5.51 -1.97 9.61
N PRO A 50 -4.76 -3.07 9.38
CA PRO A 50 -5.34 -4.35 9.01
C PRO A 50 -6.39 -4.80 10.03
N SER A 51 -7.56 -5.23 9.57
CA SER A 51 -8.56 -5.85 10.44
C SER A 51 -8.04 -7.20 10.95
N LEU A 52 -8.29 -7.50 12.23
CA LEU A 52 -8.00 -8.81 12.83
C LEU A 52 -8.94 -9.92 12.33
N GLN A 53 -10.02 -9.53 11.64
CA GLN A 53 -10.89 -10.44 10.91
C GLN A 53 -10.31 -10.55 9.50
N GLY A 54 -9.57 -11.64 9.29
CA GLY A 54 -9.15 -12.10 7.96
C GLY A 54 -10.25 -12.93 7.31
#